data_AF-A0A0P9HE07-F1
#
_entry.id   AF-A0A0P9HE07-F1
#
_cell.length_a   1.000
_cell.length_b   1.000
_cell.length_c   1.000
_cell.angle_alpha   90.00
_cell.angle_beta   90.00
_cell.angle_gamma   90.00
#
_symmetry.space_group_name_H-M   'P 1'
#
loop_
_entity.id
_entity.type
_entity.pdbx_description
1 polymer ?
#
loop_
_entity_poly.entity_id
_entity_poly.type
_entity_poly.pdbx_seq_one_letter_code
_entity_poly.pdbx_strand_id
1 'polypeptide(L)'
;MQKVHHGKVRVLGLAPREHATPLFRVWLRALVLHADLLCGLSAGCVAFCLYWATLLPGLGSRDTAELQWVVPTLSLAHPTGYPLYTLLGWLWCQLPLGGSMAWRLNLFSALAAGAAVGVSYSVARALAQPRPMALAAALA
;
A
#
# COMPACT_ATOMS: atom_id res chain seq x y z
N MET A 1 76.46 -0.02 -5.54
CA MET A 1 75.67 0.81 -6.49
C MET A 1 74.93 -0.10 -7.44
N GLN A 2 73.63 -0.31 -7.24
CA GLN A 2 72.79 -1.05 -8.18
C GLN A 2 71.39 -0.41 -8.15
N LYS A 3 71.09 0.40 -9.16
CA LYS A 3 69.77 1.02 -9.35
C LYS A 3 68.81 -0.07 -9.79
N VAL A 4 67.82 -0.39 -8.95
CA VAL A 4 66.67 -1.19 -9.37
C VAL A 4 65.52 -0.21 -9.65
N HIS A 5 65.13 -0.14 -10.91
CA HIS A 5 64.08 0.72 -11.43
C HIS A 5 62.73 0.38 -10.79
N HIS A 6 62.10 1.36 -10.14
CA HIS A 6 60.70 1.31 -9.75
C HIS A 6 59.82 1.17 -11.00
N GLY A 7 59.34 -0.06 -11.25
CA GLY A 7 58.26 -0.32 -12.20
C GLY A 7 57.00 0.40 -11.74
N LYS A 8 56.60 1.43 -12.49
CA LYS A 8 55.25 2.01 -12.40
C LYS A 8 54.25 0.91 -12.76
N VAL A 9 53.63 0.30 -11.76
CA VAL A 9 52.41 -0.48 -11.94
C VAL A 9 51.37 0.48 -12.48
N ARG A 10 51.11 0.41 -13.79
CA ARG A 10 50.01 1.11 -14.44
C ARG A 10 48.74 0.44 -13.94
N VAL A 11 48.22 0.93 -12.81
CA VAL A 11 46.86 0.62 -12.37
C VAL A 11 45.99 1.01 -13.55
N LEU A 12 45.46 0.00 -14.25
CA LEU A 12 44.53 0.18 -15.33
C LEU A 12 43.36 0.94 -14.72
N GLY A 13 43.31 2.24 -14.98
CA GLY A 13 42.24 3.12 -14.52
C GLY A 13 40.95 2.63 -15.13
N LEU A 14 40.29 1.71 -14.43
CA LEU A 14 38.87 1.49 -14.57
C LEU A 14 38.24 2.74 -13.98
N ALA A 15 38.18 3.78 -14.81
CA ALA A 15 37.38 4.96 -14.56
C ALA A 15 35.99 4.48 -14.07
N PRO A 16 35.44 5.06 -13.00
CA PRO A 16 34.09 4.76 -12.56
C PRO A 16 33.17 4.88 -13.79
N ARG A 17 32.36 3.84 -14.06
CA ARG A 17 31.34 3.90 -15.12
C ARG A 17 30.23 4.87 -14.70
N GLU A 18 30.52 6.17 -14.77
CA GLU A 18 29.65 7.25 -14.31
C GLU A 18 28.75 7.83 -15.43
N HIS A 19 28.83 7.25 -16.63
CA HIS A 19 28.06 7.68 -17.81
C HIS A 19 26.75 6.90 -18.00
N ALA A 20 26.07 6.51 -16.92
CA ALA A 20 24.66 6.18 -17.05
C ALA A 20 23.94 7.45 -17.52
N THR A 21 23.43 7.46 -18.75
CA THR A 21 22.70 8.61 -19.28
C THR A 21 21.55 8.96 -18.32
N PRO A 22 21.20 10.25 -18.14
CA PRO A 22 20.08 10.65 -17.28
C PRO A 22 18.79 9.91 -17.65
N LEU A 23 18.63 9.60 -18.95
CA LEU A 23 17.55 8.76 -19.48
C LEU A 23 17.56 7.34 -18.88
N PHE A 24 18.70 6.64 -18.84
CA PHE A 24 18.80 5.31 -18.26
C PHE A 24 18.38 5.29 -16.78
N ARG A 25 18.75 6.33 -16.01
CA ARG A 25 18.33 6.46 -14.59
C ARG A 25 16.84 6.69 -14.44
N VAL A 26 16.21 7.47 -15.33
CA VAL A 26 14.75 7.68 -15.34
C VAL A 26 14.03 6.37 -15.66
N TRP A 27 14.48 5.64 -16.69
CA TRP A 27 13.91 4.35 -17.05
C TRP A 27 14.03 3.32 -15.92
N LEU A 28 15.20 3.20 -15.29
CA LEU A 28 15.41 2.29 -14.17
C LEU A 28 14.51 2.64 -12.97
N ARG A 29 14.38 3.93 -12.64
CA ARG A 29 13.49 4.41 -11.58
C ARG A 29 12.03 4.11 -11.89
N ALA A 30 11.60 4.38 -13.12
CA ALA A 30 10.25 4.02 -13.55
C ALA A 30 10.02 2.52 -13.38
N LEU A 31 10.91 1.66 -13.91
CA LEU A 31 10.76 0.21 -13.81
C LEU A 31 10.66 -0.29 -12.35
N VAL A 32 11.47 0.26 -11.45
CA VAL A 32 11.42 -0.06 -10.02
C VAL A 32 10.11 0.40 -9.37
N LEU A 33 9.63 1.61 -9.71
CA LEU A 33 8.36 2.14 -9.22
C LEU A 33 7.18 1.29 -9.70
N HIS A 34 7.16 0.88 -10.98
CA HIS A 34 6.10 0.02 -11.51
C HIS A 34 6.11 -1.35 -10.81
N ALA A 35 7.29 -1.95 -10.61
CA ALA A 35 7.39 -3.21 -9.87
C ALA A 35 6.89 -3.08 -8.42
N ASP A 36 7.25 -1.99 -7.74
CA ASP A 36 6.79 -1.75 -6.36
C ASP A 36 5.28 -1.46 -6.31
N LEU A 37 4.72 -0.73 -7.28
CA LEU A 37 3.27 -0.55 -7.39
C LEU A 37 2.55 -1.88 -7.59
N LEU A 38 3.06 -2.76 -8.47
CA LEU A 38 2.49 -4.09 -8.68
C LEU A 38 2.55 -4.94 -7.40
N CYS A 39 3.66 -4.90 -6.66
CA CYS A 39 3.77 -5.58 -5.37
C CYS A 39 2.75 -5.05 -4.36
N GLY A 40 2.64 -3.74 -4.20
CA GLY A 40 1.69 -3.11 -3.27
C GLY A 40 0.24 -3.42 -3.64
N LEU A 41 -0.12 -3.31 -4.92
CA LEU A 41 -1.44 -3.67 -5.43
C LEU A 41 -1.75 -5.15 -5.21
N SER A 42 -0.79 -6.04 -5.49
CA SER A 42 -1.00 -7.48 -5.28
C SER A 42 -1.26 -7.83 -3.82
N ALA A 43 -0.49 -7.24 -2.89
CA ALA A 43 -0.68 -7.45 -1.45
C ALA A 43 -2.05 -6.91 -0.98
N GLY A 44 -2.41 -5.71 -1.42
CA GLY A 44 -3.72 -5.11 -1.11
C GLY A 44 -4.89 -5.91 -1.68
N CYS A 45 -4.77 -6.42 -2.91
CA CYS A 45 -5.78 -7.29 -3.53
C CYS A 45 -5.92 -8.61 -2.79
N VAL A 46 -4.82 -9.25 -2.38
CA VAL A 46 -4.87 -10.48 -1.59
C VAL A 46 -5.57 -10.21 -0.25
N ALA A 47 -5.21 -9.14 0.46
CA ALA A 47 -5.87 -8.76 1.71
C ALA A 47 -7.37 -8.48 1.52
N PHE A 48 -7.74 -7.74 0.47
CA PHE A 48 -9.14 -7.50 0.14
C PHE A 48 -9.90 -8.81 -0.13
N CYS A 49 -9.35 -9.71 -0.94
CA CYS A 49 -9.98 -11.00 -1.23
C CYS A 49 -10.16 -11.85 0.03
N LEU A 50 -9.19 -11.84 0.95
CA LEU A 50 -9.31 -12.51 2.24
C LEU A 50 -10.44 -11.90 3.08
N TYR A 51 -10.49 -10.58 3.23
CA TYR A 51 -11.56 -9.91 3.97
C TYR A 51 -12.94 -10.11 3.32
N TRP A 52 -13.01 -10.14 1.99
CA TRP A 52 -14.24 -10.49 1.26
C TRP A 52 -14.67 -11.93 1.55
N ALA A 53 -13.75 -12.88 1.55
CA ALA A 53 -14.05 -14.29 1.84
C ALA A 53 -14.55 -14.50 3.28
N THR A 54 -14.09 -13.67 4.22
CA THR A 54 -14.50 -13.71 5.63
C THR A 54 -15.51 -12.61 5.99
N LEU A 55 -16.21 -12.04 5.00
CA LEU A 55 -17.07 -10.89 5.21
C LEU A 55 -18.27 -11.25 6.07
N LEU A 56 -18.58 -10.42 7.07
CA LEU A 56 -19.79 -10.56 7.84
C LEU A 56 -21.01 -10.25 6.94
N PRO A 57 -21.96 -11.17 6.72
CA PRO A 57 -23.07 -10.94 5.79
C PRO A 57 -24.12 -9.94 6.31
N GLY A 58 -24.08 -9.57 7.59
CA GLY A 58 -25.13 -8.79 8.23
C GLY A 58 -24.63 -7.84 9.31
N LEU A 59 -25.47 -7.64 10.31
CA LEU A 59 -25.21 -6.71 11.40
C LEU A 59 -24.07 -7.22 12.29
N GLY A 60 -23.15 -6.32 12.61
CA GLY A 60 -22.08 -6.56 13.57
C GLY A 60 -22.53 -6.35 15.01
N SER A 61 -21.55 -6.18 15.89
CA SER A 61 -21.78 -5.82 17.29
C SER A 61 -20.97 -4.57 17.65
N ARG A 62 -21.35 -3.87 18.72
CA ARG A 62 -20.66 -2.66 19.20
C ARG A 62 -20.51 -1.61 18.09
N ASP A 63 -19.33 -1.02 17.95
CA ASP A 63 -18.98 0.02 16.97
C ASP A 63 -19.33 -0.40 15.54
N THR A 64 -19.23 -1.69 15.20
CA THR A 64 -19.63 -2.17 13.87
C THR A 64 -21.12 -1.94 13.63
N ALA A 65 -21.97 -2.30 14.58
CA ALA A 65 -23.42 -2.12 14.45
C ALA A 65 -23.80 -0.64 14.42
N GLU A 66 -23.13 0.17 15.24
CA GLU A 66 -23.33 1.61 15.25
C GLU A 66 -22.98 2.23 13.89
N LEU A 67 -21.80 1.95 13.34
CA LEU A 67 -21.39 2.50 12.05
C LEU A 67 -22.30 2.03 10.91
N GLN A 68 -22.78 0.78 10.95
CA GLN A 68 -23.77 0.26 10.02
C GLN A 68 -25.12 1.01 10.05
N TRP A 69 -25.46 1.64 11.17
CA TRP A 69 -26.65 2.48 11.30
C TRP A 69 -26.36 3.96 10.98
N VAL A 70 -25.27 4.48 11.53
CA VAL A 70 -24.91 5.89 11.48
C VAL A 70 -24.52 6.32 10.08
N VAL A 71 -23.74 5.51 9.37
CA VAL A 71 -23.17 5.89 8.07
C VAL A 71 -24.25 6.03 6.98
N PRO A 72 -25.19 5.10 6.80
CA PRO A 72 -26.23 5.25 5.78
C PRO A 72 -27.19 6.42 6.07
N THR A 73 -27.33 6.82 7.34
CA THR A 73 -28.23 7.89 7.79
C THR A 73 -27.54 9.24 7.97
N LEU A 74 -26.21 9.32 7.81
CA LEU A 74 -25.40 10.50 8.15
C LEU A 74 -25.63 10.99 9.58
N SER A 75 -25.96 10.08 10.50
CA SER A 75 -26.11 10.40 11.91
C SER A 75 -24.75 10.70 12.56
N LEU A 76 -24.77 11.07 13.84
CA LEU A 76 -23.55 11.22 14.62
C LEU A 76 -23.22 9.90 15.31
N ALA A 77 -22.03 9.37 15.04
CA ALA A 77 -21.46 8.30 15.85
C ALA A 77 -21.16 8.84 17.26
N HIS A 78 -21.12 7.94 18.24
CA HIS A 78 -20.65 8.25 19.57
C HIS A 78 -19.29 8.97 19.49
N PRO A 79 -18.95 9.86 20.45
CA PRO A 79 -17.64 10.50 20.49
C PRO A 79 -16.54 9.42 20.39
N THR A 80 -15.65 9.41 19.41
CA THR A 80 -14.82 10.46 18.76
C THR A 80 -15.32 11.05 17.43
N GLY A 81 -16.38 10.51 16.83
CA GLY A 81 -16.82 10.88 15.50
C GLY A 81 -15.86 10.44 14.37
N TYR A 82 -16.42 10.00 13.23
CA TYR A 82 -15.64 9.48 12.08
C TYR A 82 -16.05 10.14 10.75
N PRO A 83 -15.96 11.48 10.61
CA PRO A 83 -16.61 12.21 9.51
C PRO A 83 -16.16 11.76 8.12
N LEU A 84 -14.86 11.50 7.91
CA LEU A 84 -14.36 11.03 6.62
C LEU A 84 -14.92 9.63 6.27
N TYR A 85 -14.90 8.71 7.24
CA TYR A 85 -15.44 7.37 7.07
C TYR A 85 -16.94 7.41 6.79
N THR A 86 -17.68 8.26 7.52
CA THR A 86 -19.12 8.45 7.35
C THR A 86 -19.46 8.99 5.97
N LEU A 87 -18.75 9.99 5.47
CA LEU A 87 -19.03 10.56 4.13
C LEU A 87 -18.71 9.58 3.00
N LEU A 88 -17.55 8.91 3.06
CA LEU A 88 -17.16 7.94 2.03
C LEU A 88 -18.05 6.69 2.07
N GLY A 89 -18.35 6.18 3.27
CA GLY A 89 -19.25 5.05 3.43
C GLY A 89 -20.69 5.38 3.03
N TRP A 90 -21.14 6.61 3.23
CA TRP A 90 -22.45 7.06 2.74
C TRP A 90 -22.51 7.04 1.21
N LEU A 91 -21.49 7.61 0.54
CA LEU A 91 -21.37 7.56 -0.93
C LEU A 91 -21.35 6.11 -1.44
N TRP A 92 -20.59 5.25 -0.75
CA TRP A 92 -20.54 3.81 -1.06
C TRP A 92 -21.90 3.14 -0.95
N CYS A 93 -22.67 3.44 0.10
CA CYS A 93 -24.01 2.89 0.29
C CYS A 93 -25.00 3.30 -0.81
N GLN A 94 -24.78 4.43 -1.50
CA GLN A 94 -25.62 4.86 -2.62
C GLN A 94 -25.40 4.03 -3.89
N LEU A 95 -24.30 3.28 -3.99
CA LEU A 95 -24.03 2.43 -5.14
C LEU A 95 -25.03 1.26 -5.21
N PRO A 96 -25.48 0.85 -6.41
CA PRO A 96 -26.46 -0.23 -6.57
C PRO A 96 -25.80 -1.63 -6.45
N LEU A 97 -25.15 -1.91 -5.32
CA LEU A 97 -24.40 -3.15 -5.08
C LEU A 97 -25.27 -4.33 -4.59
N GLY A 98 -26.59 -4.14 -4.44
CA GLY A 98 -27.48 -5.12 -3.82
C GLY A 98 -27.19 -5.32 -2.32
N GLY A 99 -27.76 -6.36 -1.72
CA GLY A 99 -27.55 -6.69 -0.30
C GLY A 99 -28.11 -5.65 0.70
N SER A 100 -27.86 -5.88 1.99
CA SER A 100 -28.23 -4.96 3.07
C SER A 100 -27.22 -3.80 3.19
N MET A 101 -27.63 -2.67 3.78
CA MET A 101 -26.69 -1.57 4.08
C MET A 101 -25.53 -2.04 4.96
N ALA A 102 -25.80 -2.94 5.91
CA ALA A 102 -24.79 -3.53 6.78
C ALA A 102 -23.72 -4.30 5.98
N TRP A 103 -24.16 -5.13 5.03
CA TRP A 103 -23.27 -5.87 4.14
C TRP A 103 -22.42 -4.93 3.29
N ARG A 104 -23.04 -3.89 2.70
CA ARG A 104 -22.32 -2.88 1.89
C ARG A 104 -21.24 -2.18 2.69
N LEU A 105 -21.49 -1.85 3.95
CA LEU A 105 -20.47 -1.23 4.79
C LEU A 105 -19.36 -2.19 5.20
N ASN A 106 -19.67 -3.45 5.52
CA ASN A 106 -18.63 -4.43 5.78
C ASN A 106 -17.72 -4.56 4.57
N LEU A 107 -18.30 -4.57 3.37
CA LEU A 107 -17.57 -4.57 2.12
C LEU A 107 -16.72 -3.30 1.93
N PHE A 108 -17.26 -2.13 2.26
CA PHE A 108 -16.48 -0.89 2.24
C PHE A 108 -15.27 -0.96 3.17
N SER A 109 -15.44 -1.49 4.39
CA SER A 109 -14.33 -1.70 5.32
C SER A 109 -13.29 -2.69 4.77
N ALA A 110 -13.73 -3.77 4.12
CA ALA A 110 -12.82 -4.73 3.47
C ALA A 110 -11.98 -4.06 2.37
N LEU A 111 -12.59 -3.21 1.54
CA LEU A 111 -11.90 -2.44 0.52
C LEU A 111 -10.88 -1.47 1.13
N ALA A 112 -11.28 -0.74 2.19
CA ALA A 112 -10.40 0.17 2.90
C ALA A 112 -9.20 -0.56 3.53
N ALA A 113 -9.41 -1.76 4.08
CA ALA A 113 -8.35 -2.59 4.65
C ALA A 113 -7.36 -3.07 3.57
N GLY A 114 -7.85 -3.54 2.42
CA GLY A 114 -6.98 -3.89 1.29
C GLY A 114 -6.17 -2.70 0.76
N ALA A 115 -6.81 -1.53 0.65
CA ALA A 115 -6.13 -0.28 0.28
C ALA A 115 -5.05 0.10 1.31
N ALA A 116 -5.34 -0.02 2.61
CA ALA A 116 -4.38 0.25 3.68
C ALA A 116 -3.13 -0.62 3.57
N VAL A 117 -3.27 -1.92 3.28
CA VAL A 117 -2.12 -2.82 3.05
C VAL A 117 -1.23 -2.33 1.90
N GLY A 118 -1.82 -1.98 0.75
CA GLY A 118 -1.06 -1.48 -0.40
C GLY A 118 -0.36 -0.14 -0.14
N VAL A 119 -1.02 0.76 0.61
CA VAL A 119 -0.44 2.04 1.05
C VAL A 119 0.69 1.81 2.04
N SER A 120 0.52 0.95 3.04
CA SER A 120 1.55 0.61 4.03
C SER A 120 2.81 0.04 3.37
N TYR A 121 2.64 -0.85 2.37
CA TYR A 121 3.76 -1.33 1.55
C TYR A 121 4.47 -0.15 0.85
N SER A 122 3.71 0.73 0.21
CA SER A 122 4.25 1.87 -0.54
C SER A 122 5.00 2.85 0.38
N VAL A 123 4.48 3.10 1.58
CA VAL A 123 5.15 3.91 2.61
C VAL A 123 6.45 3.24 3.05
N ALA A 124 6.45 1.94 3.33
CA ALA A 124 7.67 1.23 3.72
C ALA A 124 8.73 1.26 2.59
N ARG A 125 8.32 1.17 1.33
CA ARG A 125 9.21 1.34 0.17
C ARG A 125 9.73 2.77 0.04
N ALA A 126 8.90 3.78 0.32
CA ALA A 126 9.31 5.18 0.36
C ALA A 126 10.33 5.46 1.47
N LEU A 127 10.26 4.72 2.57
CA LEU A 127 11.24 4.72 3.67
C LEU A 127 12.48 3.83 3.38
N ALA A 128 12.72 3.50 2.11
CA ALA A 128 13.86 2.71 1.63
C ALA A 128 13.99 1.30 2.23
N GLN A 129 12.91 0.73 2.79
CA GLN A 129 12.93 -0.65 3.30
C GLN A 129 12.98 -1.66 2.16
N PRO A 130 13.78 -2.74 2.24
CA PRO A 130 13.78 -3.78 1.21
C PRO A 130 12.40 -4.45 1.11
N ARG A 131 12.05 -4.96 -0.08
CA ARG A 131 10.74 -5.57 -0.38
C ARG A 131 10.21 -6.54 0.70
N PRO A 132 11.00 -7.49 1.25
CA PRO A 132 10.50 -8.39 2.29
C PRO A 132 10.09 -7.65 3.57
N MET A 133 10.86 -6.63 3.99
CA MET A 133 10.51 -5.82 5.16
C MET A 133 9.28 -4.94 4.90
N ALA A 134 9.16 -4.41 3.68
CA ALA A 134 7.98 -3.65 3.29
C ALA A 134 6.70 -4.51 3.25
N LEU A 135 6.80 -5.77 2.80
CA LEU A 135 5.69 -6.72 2.87
C LEU A 135 5.36 -7.10 4.31
N ALA A 136 6.37 -7.37 5.14
CA ALA A 136 6.14 -7.65 6.55
C ALA A 136 5.45 -6.48 7.26
N ALA A 137 5.89 -5.25 7.02
CA ALA A 137 5.26 -4.04 7.57
C ALA A 137 3.83 -3.81 7.07
N ALA A 138 3.52 -4.22 5.84
CA ALA A 138 2.17 -4.09 5.28
C ALA A 138 1.17 -5.11 5.84
N LEU A 139 1.68 -6.23 6.39
CA LEU A 139 0.87 -7.36 6.87
C LEU A 139 0.87 -7.52 8.41
N ALA A 140 1.68 -6.72 9.11
CA ALA A 140 1.76 -6.69 10.57
C ALA A 140 0.61 -5.88 11.17
#